data_AF-A0A0L0FEP6-F1
#
_entry.id   AF-A0A0L0FEP6-F1
#
_cell.length_a   1.000
_cell.length_b   1.000
_cell.length_c   1.000
_cell.angle_alpha   90.00
_cell.angle_beta   90.00
_cell.angle_gamma   90.00
#
_symmetry.space_group_name_H-M   'P 1'
#
loop_
_entity.id
_entity.type
_entity.pdbx_description
1 polymer ?
#
loop_
_entity_poly.entity_id
_entity_poly.type
_entity_poly.pdbx_seq_one_letter_code
_entity_poly.pdbx_strand_id
1 'polypeptide(L)'
;VCGTGIAPKAKVAGIRLIDGDITDTEEAKALSHALNLVDIYSSSWGPMDDGQTVEGPGKRTLAALQRGVRDGRDGLGAVYLFASGNGQNIDDCNCDGYANSVYTLSIGAVDSNHNQPWYSESCSAMIAVTYSSGEDNEPGISTIDVGGECTDEHSGTSAATPLAAGIISLVLSANPLLTWRDIQHLIVETATKVNEDDLSWSLNGASHLVSHKYGFGLLNAGAMVRAGLLWNSVGSLEVSTVNGGPQMSSIDPQAGRQILEIADSKNAELGLMEYANFARSDESHGECCIDRLSIIENTLDSVACLYAKSLTVLIVTASAPQNTIGVDSIETVAVTLTILHECRGDLEIIIYSPMGSRCVLES
;
A
#
# COMPACT_ATOMS: atom_id res chain seq x y z
N VAL A 1 -5.29 -6.42 -34.01
CA VAL A 1 -3.90 -6.27 -33.50
C VAL A 1 -3.75 -4.80 -33.16
N CYS A 2 -3.48 -4.49 -31.88
CA CYS A 2 -3.45 -3.14 -31.33
C CYS A 2 -2.00 -2.67 -31.15
N GLY A 3 -1.55 -2.42 -29.92
CA GLY A 3 -0.16 -2.13 -29.56
C GLY A 3 0.67 -3.35 -29.12
N THR A 4 1.66 -3.09 -28.27
CA THR A 4 2.54 -4.10 -27.66
C THR A 4 2.47 -4.00 -26.14
N GLY A 5 2.43 -5.13 -25.45
CA GLY A 5 2.66 -5.15 -24.01
C GLY A 5 4.12 -4.84 -23.67
N ILE A 6 4.39 -4.50 -22.41
CA ILE A 6 5.77 -4.26 -21.90
C ILE A 6 6.62 -5.53 -22.02
N ALA A 7 6.04 -6.70 -21.70
CA ALA A 7 6.67 -8.00 -21.86
C ALA A 7 5.93 -8.84 -22.93
N PRO A 8 6.09 -8.54 -24.22
CA PRO A 8 5.26 -9.12 -25.29
C PRO A 8 5.48 -10.62 -25.52
N LYS A 9 6.52 -11.20 -24.91
CA LYS A 9 6.84 -12.63 -24.95
C LYS A 9 6.43 -13.37 -23.67
N ALA A 10 5.93 -12.66 -22.66
CA ALA A 10 5.39 -13.29 -21.47
C ALA A 10 4.11 -14.06 -21.81
N LYS A 11 3.81 -15.10 -21.04
CA LYS A 11 2.53 -15.79 -21.10
C LYS A 11 1.57 -15.09 -20.14
N VAL A 12 0.33 -14.89 -20.57
CA VAL A 12 -0.72 -14.26 -19.76
C VAL A 12 -1.84 -15.26 -19.55
N ALA A 13 -2.32 -15.35 -18.31
CA ALA A 13 -3.51 -16.11 -17.94
C ALA A 13 -4.51 -15.17 -17.25
N GLY A 14 -5.80 -15.39 -17.48
CA GLY A 14 -6.87 -14.65 -16.81
C GLY A 14 -7.55 -15.52 -15.75
N ILE A 15 -7.69 -15.00 -14.54
CA ILE A 15 -8.46 -15.61 -13.45
C ILE A 15 -9.71 -14.77 -13.26
N ARG A 16 -10.88 -15.31 -13.63
CA ARG A 16 -12.15 -14.59 -13.49
C ARG A 16 -12.62 -14.68 -12.04
N LEU A 17 -12.62 -13.54 -11.34
CA LEU A 17 -13.04 -13.42 -9.95
C LEU A 17 -14.19 -12.40 -9.80
N ILE A 18 -14.01 -11.19 -10.36
CA ILE A 18 -14.91 -10.04 -10.17
C ILE A 18 -16.06 -10.09 -11.19
N ASP A 19 -17.07 -10.92 -10.93
CA ASP A 19 -18.28 -11.05 -11.76
C ASP A 19 -19.56 -11.18 -10.92
N GLY A 20 -19.51 -10.78 -9.65
CA GLY A 20 -20.60 -10.93 -8.68
C GLY A 20 -20.07 -10.87 -7.26
N ASP A 21 -20.89 -11.32 -6.30
CA ASP A 21 -20.48 -11.42 -4.89
C ASP A 21 -19.29 -12.37 -4.75
N ILE A 22 -18.25 -11.90 -4.05
CA ILE A 22 -16.98 -12.62 -3.90
C ILE A 22 -16.81 -13.00 -2.43
N THR A 23 -16.46 -14.25 -2.18
CA THR A 23 -16.14 -14.73 -0.82
C THR A 23 -14.62 -14.76 -0.59
N ASP A 24 -14.20 -14.65 0.68
CA ASP A 24 -12.81 -14.88 1.13
C ASP A 24 -12.22 -16.23 0.61
N THR A 25 -13.05 -17.25 0.40
CA THR A 25 -12.57 -18.52 -0.17
C THR A 25 -12.29 -18.42 -1.67
N GLU A 26 -13.03 -17.61 -2.41
CA GLU A 26 -12.85 -17.42 -3.85
C GLU A 26 -11.64 -16.54 -4.15
N GLU A 27 -11.46 -15.46 -3.39
CA GLU A 27 -10.24 -14.64 -3.42
C GLU A 27 -8.99 -15.49 -3.12
N ALA A 28 -9.03 -16.27 -2.03
CA ALA A 28 -7.93 -17.17 -1.66
C ALA A 28 -7.60 -18.17 -2.78
N LYS A 29 -8.62 -18.73 -3.44
CA LYS A 29 -8.43 -19.65 -4.57
C LYS A 29 -7.85 -18.93 -5.78
N ALA A 30 -8.29 -17.70 -6.07
CA ALA A 30 -7.76 -16.91 -7.18
C ALA A 30 -6.29 -16.57 -6.96
N LEU A 31 -5.94 -16.04 -5.79
CA LEU A 31 -4.57 -15.63 -5.44
C LEU A 31 -3.61 -16.82 -5.24
N SER A 32 -4.12 -18.04 -5.08
CA SER A 32 -3.30 -19.26 -5.04
C SER A 32 -3.47 -20.17 -6.27
N HIS A 33 -4.17 -19.69 -7.30
CA HIS A 33 -4.43 -20.47 -8.50
C HIS A 33 -3.14 -20.72 -9.27
N ALA A 34 -2.80 -21.99 -9.52
CA ALA A 34 -1.64 -22.39 -10.32
C ALA A 34 -0.31 -21.77 -9.87
N LEU A 35 -0.06 -21.72 -8.55
CA LEU A 35 1.19 -21.20 -7.94
C LEU A 35 2.50 -21.81 -8.48
N ASN A 36 2.42 -23.00 -9.10
CA ASN A 36 3.56 -23.68 -9.73
C ASN A 36 3.78 -23.26 -11.20
N LEU A 37 2.92 -22.41 -11.77
CA LEU A 37 2.96 -21.94 -13.16
C LEU A 37 2.91 -20.41 -13.27
N VAL A 38 2.28 -19.73 -12.32
CA VAL A 38 2.10 -18.28 -12.32
C VAL A 38 3.19 -17.64 -11.48
N ASP A 39 3.99 -16.79 -12.11
CA ASP A 39 5.04 -16.02 -11.42
C ASP A 39 4.49 -14.76 -10.75
N ILE A 40 3.58 -14.06 -11.43
CA ILE A 40 3.11 -12.72 -11.09
C ILE A 40 1.57 -12.70 -11.12
N TYR A 41 0.96 -12.17 -10.07
CA TYR A 41 -0.47 -11.90 -9.97
C TYR A 41 -0.68 -10.38 -9.99
N SER A 42 -1.45 -9.88 -10.95
CA SER A 42 -1.78 -8.46 -11.07
C SER A 42 -3.25 -8.26 -10.76
N SER A 43 -3.55 -7.56 -9.68
CA SER A 43 -4.90 -7.35 -9.16
C SER A 43 -5.21 -5.85 -9.09
N SER A 44 -6.34 -5.45 -9.65
CA SER A 44 -6.82 -4.06 -9.60
C SER A 44 -8.21 -4.03 -8.97
N TRP A 45 -8.30 -4.56 -7.75
CA TRP A 45 -9.52 -4.70 -6.94
C TRP A 45 -9.15 -4.67 -5.47
N GLY A 46 -10.12 -4.32 -4.64
CA GLY A 46 -9.99 -4.16 -3.20
C GLY A 46 -11.35 -3.79 -2.61
N PRO A 47 -11.37 -3.21 -1.40
CA PRO A 47 -12.55 -2.59 -0.82
C PRO A 47 -13.10 -1.44 -1.68
N MET A 48 -14.19 -0.83 -1.23
CA MET A 48 -14.71 0.37 -1.90
C MET A 48 -13.80 1.57 -1.62
N ASP A 49 -13.37 2.24 -2.69
CA ASP A 49 -12.57 3.48 -2.66
C ASP A 49 -13.44 4.71 -2.30
N ASP A 50 -14.13 4.67 -1.14
CA ASP A 50 -15.13 5.65 -0.71
C ASP A 50 -14.67 6.56 0.44
N GLY A 51 -13.42 6.43 0.89
CA GLY A 51 -12.86 7.17 2.03
C GLY A 51 -13.44 6.77 3.39
N GLN A 52 -14.28 5.74 3.44
CA GLN A 52 -14.99 5.30 4.65
C GLN A 52 -14.74 3.83 4.96
N THR A 53 -14.44 3.02 3.97
CA THR A 53 -14.22 1.59 4.10
C THR A 53 -12.84 1.31 4.68
N VAL A 54 -12.76 0.42 5.67
CA VAL A 54 -11.50 -0.20 6.11
C VAL A 54 -11.74 -1.70 6.09
N GLU A 55 -11.10 -2.37 5.15
CA GLU A 55 -11.28 -3.79 4.91
C GLU A 55 -10.00 -4.36 4.32
N GLY A 56 -9.81 -5.67 4.45
CA GLY A 56 -8.64 -6.35 3.92
C GLY A 56 -8.92 -7.82 3.71
N PRO A 57 -7.88 -8.60 3.34
CA PRO A 57 -8.03 -10.02 3.09
C PRO A 57 -8.58 -10.76 4.32
N GLY A 58 -9.60 -11.59 4.09
CA GLY A 58 -10.06 -12.52 5.11
C GLY A 58 -9.01 -13.58 5.47
N LYS A 59 -9.36 -14.48 6.41
CA LYS A 59 -8.48 -15.54 6.93
C LYS A 59 -7.83 -16.36 5.83
N ARG A 60 -8.63 -16.74 4.83
CA ARG A 60 -8.17 -17.66 3.79
C ARG A 60 -7.37 -16.91 2.75
N THR A 61 -7.79 -15.70 2.41
CA THR A 61 -7.08 -14.86 1.44
C THR A 61 -5.70 -14.48 1.97
N LEU A 62 -5.59 -14.07 3.24
CA LEU A 62 -4.30 -13.79 3.87
C LEU A 62 -3.40 -15.04 3.91
N ALA A 63 -3.94 -16.20 4.29
CA ALA A 63 -3.19 -17.45 4.26
C ALA A 63 -2.76 -17.85 2.84
N ALA A 64 -3.53 -17.48 1.81
CA ALA A 64 -3.16 -17.70 0.41
C ALA A 64 -2.01 -16.79 -0.03
N LEU A 65 -2.02 -15.51 0.34
CA LEU A 65 -0.89 -14.59 0.09
C LEU A 65 0.38 -15.09 0.77
N GLN A 66 0.31 -15.42 2.06
CA GLN A 66 1.43 -15.99 2.83
C GLN A 66 1.97 -17.28 2.19
N ARG A 67 1.08 -18.15 1.74
CA ARG A 67 1.45 -19.38 1.03
C ARG A 67 2.10 -19.05 -0.31
N GLY A 68 1.59 -18.07 -1.04
CA GLY A 68 2.09 -17.67 -2.34
C GLY A 68 3.53 -17.15 -2.29
N VAL A 69 3.82 -16.24 -1.36
CA VAL A 69 5.19 -15.70 -1.18
C VAL A 69 6.17 -16.73 -0.62
N ARG A 70 5.69 -17.79 0.04
CA ARG A 70 6.53 -18.86 0.61
C ARG A 70 6.77 -20.01 -0.36
N ASP A 71 5.72 -20.47 -1.04
CA ASP A 71 5.73 -21.73 -1.79
C ASP A 71 5.69 -21.51 -3.31
N GLY A 72 5.26 -20.33 -3.78
CA GLY A 72 5.19 -19.99 -5.19
C GLY A 72 6.58 -19.93 -5.83
N ARG A 73 6.65 -20.13 -7.15
CA ARG A 73 7.91 -20.05 -7.93
C ARG A 73 9.05 -20.90 -7.32
N ASP A 74 8.75 -22.15 -7.00
CA ASP A 74 9.70 -23.11 -6.38
C ASP A 74 10.34 -22.61 -5.07
N GLY A 75 9.60 -21.81 -4.29
CA GLY A 75 10.05 -21.24 -3.03
C GLY A 75 10.69 -19.85 -3.14
N LEU A 76 10.78 -19.29 -4.35
CA LEU A 76 11.19 -17.89 -4.55
C LEU A 76 10.07 -16.90 -4.19
N GLY A 77 8.84 -17.38 -4.12
CA GLY A 77 7.63 -16.63 -3.81
C GLY A 77 7.00 -16.00 -5.05
N ALA A 78 5.69 -16.18 -5.19
CA ALA A 78 4.88 -15.46 -6.16
C ALA A 78 4.93 -13.95 -5.89
N VAL A 79 4.88 -13.15 -6.96
CA VAL A 79 4.85 -11.68 -6.86
C VAL A 79 3.41 -11.21 -7.00
N TYR A 80 2.87 -10.57 -5.96
CA TYR A 80 1.52 -10.01 -5.96
C TYR A 80 1.60 -8.50 -6.15
N LEU A 81 0.89 -7.97 -7.15
CA LEU A 81 0.72 -6.53 -7.34
C LEU A 81 -0.74 -6.17 -7.11
N PHE A 82 -0.95 -5.10 -6.35
CA PHE A 82 -2.27 -4.50 -6.14
C PHE A 82 -2.24 -3.03 -6.55
N ALA A 83 -3.31 -2.59 -7.21
CA ALA A 83 -3.54 -1.17 -7.44
C ALA A 83 -3.72 -0.47 -6.09
N SER A 84 -3.17 0.73 -5.95
CA SER A 84 -3.31 1.51 -4.72
C SER A 84 -4.68 2.17 -4.53
N GLY A 85 -5.68 1.85 -5.36
CA GLY A 85 -7.01 2.46 -5.25
C GLY A 85 -7.22 3.76 -6.05
N ASN A 86 -8.48 4.18 -6.20
CA ASN A 86 -8.94 5.34 -6.98
C ASN A 86 -9.81 6.31 -6.15
N GLY A 87 -9.66 6.29 -4.82
CA GLY A 87 -10.42 7.06 -3.84
C GLY A 87 -10.00 8.53 -3.71
N GLN A 88 -9.16 9.03 -4.61
CA GLN A 88 -8.72 10.44 -4.63
C GLN A 88 -8.00 10.83 -3.33
N ASN A 89 -8.17 12.08 -2.89
CA ASN A 89 -7.63 12.60 -1.64
C ASN A 89 -8.58 12.41 -0.44
N ILE A 90 -9.69 11.67 -0.61
CA ILE A 90 -10.62 11.35 0.48
C ILE A 90 -10.38 9.94 1.05
N ASP A 91 -9.51 9.16 0.42
CA ASP A 91 -9.15 7.81 0.83
C ASP A 91 -7.64 7.65 1.00
N ASP A 92 -7.24 6.64 1.76
CA ASP A 92 -5.84 6.31 2.06
C ASP A 92 -5.66 4.80 1.88
N CYS A 93 -4.77 4.40 0.98
CA CYS A 93 -4.54 3.00 0.67
C CYS A 93 -3.95 2.15 1.82
N ASN A 94 -3.65 2.74 2.98
CA ASN A 94 -3.41 1.98 4.22
C ASN A 94 -4.71 1.34 4.77
N CYS A 95 -5.89 1.88 4.42
CA CYS A 95 -7.22 1.37 4.77
C CYS A 95 -7.64 0.17 3.91
N ASP A 96 -6.98 -0.05 2.77
CA ASP A 96 -7.06 -1.25 1.96
C ASP A 96 -6.00 -2.27 2.41
N GLY A 97 -6.42 -3.33 3.10
CA GLY A 97 -5.53 -4.39 3.58
C GLY A 97 -4.91 -5.26 2.48
N TYR A 98 -5.35 -5.14 1.21
CA TYR A 98 -4.67 -5.74 0.07
C TYR A 98 -3.49 -4.90 -0.40
N ALA A 99 -3.70 -3.58 -0.55
CA ALA A 99 -2.65 -2.64 -0.89
C ALA A 99 -1.63 -2.46 0.25
N ASN A 100 -2.08 -2.47 1.51
CA ASN A 100 -1.24 -2.34 2.70
C ASN A 100 -0.59 -3.67 3.16
N SER A 101 -0.75 -4.75 2.42
CA SER A 101 -0.16 -6.03 2.79
C SER A 101 1.35 -6.05 2.53
N VAL A 102 2.13 -6.53 3.50
CA VAL A 102 3.59 -6.72 3.32
C VAL A 102 3.93 -7.73 2.21
N TYR A 103 2.96 -8.56 1.81
CA TYR A 103 3.12 -9.59 0.78
C TYR A 103 2.79 -9.09 -0.64
N THR A 104 2.32 -7.86 -0.78
CA THR A 104 1.93 -7.26 -2.06
C THR A 104 2.82 -6.07 -2.41
N LEU A 105 2.83 -5.73 -3.69
CA LEU A 105 3.42 -4.52 -4.23
C LEU A 105 2.26 -3.57 -4.55
N SER A 106 2.02 -2.57 -3.70
CA SER A 106 1.03 -1.54 -3.98
C SER A 106 1.56 -0.54 -5.01
N ILE A 107 0.86 -0.43 -6.13
CA ILE A 107 1.25 0.38 -7.29
C ILE A 107 0.26 1.53 -7.49
N GLY A 108 0.75 2.75 -7.37
CA GLY A 108 0.00 3.95 -7.71
C GLY A 108 0.20 4.39 -9.17
N ALA A 109 -0.39 5.54 -9.50
CA ALA A 109 -0.36 6.09 -10.85
C ALA A 109 0.38 7.43 -10.93
N VAL A 110 1.04 7.65 -12.07
CA VAL A 110 1.44 8.99 -12.53
C VAL A 110 0.89 9.25 -13.92
N ASP A 111 0.58 10.51 -14.21
CA ASP A 111 0.16 10.94 -15.54
C ASP A 111 1.36 11.06 -16.51
N SER A 112 1.07 11.51 -17.74
CA SER A 112 2.08 11.67 -18.79
C SER A 112 3.11 12.77 -18.48
N ASN A 113 2.80 13.66 -17.54
CA ASN A 113 3.61 14.78 -17.07
C ASN A 113 4.29 14.50 -15.72
N HIS A 114 4.26 13.24 -15.25
CA HIS A 114 4.83 12.79 -13.98
C HIS A 114 4.11 13.28 -12.71
N ASN A 115 2.91 13.84 -12.82
CA ASN A 115 2.12 14.23 -11.66
C ASN A 115 1.27 13.07 -11.16
N GLN A 116 0.88 13.14 -9.89
CA GLN A 116 -0.15 12.27 -9.32
C GLN A 116 -1.52 12.64 -9.93
N PRO A 117 -2.22 11.70 -10.60
CA PRO A 117 -3.57 11.91 -11.10
C PRO A 117 -4.57 12.10 -9.95
N TRP A 118 -5.65 12.83 -10.21
CA TRP A 118 -6.67 13.18 -9.21
C TRP A 118 -7.29 11.97 -8.48
N TYR A 119 -7.34 10.80 -9.12
CA TYR A 119 -7.91 9.58 -8.55
C TYR A 119 -6.92 8.79 -7.68
N SER A 120 -5.60 8.94 -7.85
CA SER A 120 -4.63 8.05 -7.20
C SER A 120 -4.53 8.37 -5.71
N GLU A 121 -4.84 7.38 -4.88
CA GLU A 121 -4.67 7.48 -3.42
C GLU A 121 -3.20 7.60 -3.03
N SER A 122 -2.95 8.08 -1.81
CA SER A 122 -1.62 8.17 -1.20
C SER A 122 -1.59 7.34 0.07
N CYS A 123 -0.50 6.63 0.32
CA CYS A 123 -0.32 5.90 1.58
C CYS A 123 1.14 5.54 1.82
N SER A 124 1.45 5.11 3.03
CA SER A 124 2.81 4.67 3.38
C SER A 124 3.19 3.31 2.79
N ALA A 125 2.20 2.50 2.42
CA ALA A 125 2.40 1.16 1.85
C ALA A 125 2.69 1.14 0.35
N MET A 126 2.44 2.24 -0.37
CA MET A 126 2.72 2.32 -1.81
C MET A 126 4.22 2.20 -2.07
N ILE A 127 4.64 1.18 -2.82
CA ILE A 127 6.07 0.94 -3.07
C ILE A 127 6.58 1.75 -4.27
N ALA A 128 5.75 1.94 -5.29
CA ALA A 128 6.14 2.64 -6.52
C ALA A 128 4.91 3.07 -7.32
N VAL A 129 5.18 3.84 -8.37
CA VAL A 129 4.18 4.26 -9.35
C VAL A 129 4.56 3.82 -10.76
N THR A 130 3.55 3.71 -11.62
CA THR A 130 3.72 3.60 -13.08
C THR A 130 2.74 4.52 -13.80
N TYR A 131 2.92 4.70 -15.10
CA TYR A 131 2.05 5.57 -15.88
C TYR A 131 0.59 5.09 -15.92
N SER A 132 -0.33 6.04 -15.97
CA SER A 132 -1.74 5.84 -16.27
C SER A 132 -2.32 7.10 -16.89
N SER A 133 -3.64 7.22 -16.95
CA SER A 133 -4.35 8.42 -17.39
C SER A 133 -4.13 9.60 -16.42
N GLY A 134 -4.20 10.82 -16.94
CA GLY A 134 -4.18 12.05 -16.15
C GLY A 134 -5.54 12.75 -16.11
N GLU A 135 -5.50 14.07 -16.26
CA GLU A 135 -6.67 14.94 -16.47
C GLU A 135 -7.43 14.60 -17.77
N ASP A 136 -8.66 15.10 -17.96
CA ASP A 136 -9.55 14.79 -19.09
C ASP A 136 -8.94 15.00 -20.50
N ASN A 137 -7.90 15.82 -20.64
CA ASN A 137 -7.22 16.08 -21.91
C ASN A 137 -5.87 15.34 -22.05
N GLU A 138 -5.51 14.52 -21.07
CA GLU A 138 -4.31 13.70 -21.10
C GLU A 138 -4.60 12.30 -21.65
N PRO A 139 -3.61 11.65 -22.30
CA PRO A 139 -3.81 10.32 -22.85
C PRO A 139 -4.05 9.29 -21.75
N GLY A 140 -4.94 8.35 -22.01
CA GLY A 140 -5.04 7.09 -21.26
C GLY A 140 -4.00 6.07 -21.72
N ILE A 141 -4.15 4.84 -21.23
CA ILE A 141 -3.31 3.72 -21.63
C ILE A 141 -3.90 3.02 -22.86
N SER A 142 -3.09 2.95 -23.92
CA SER A 142 -3.40 2.17 -25.12
C SER A 142 -3.25 0.66 -24.88
N THR A 143 -4.32 -0.10 -25.05
CA THR A 143 -4.31 -1.56 -24.86
C THR A 143 -5.38 -2.28 -25.70
N ILE A 144 -5.41 -3.61 -25.59
CA ILE A 144 -6.48 -4.45 -26.16
C ILE A 144 -7.78 -4.30 -25.36
N ASP A 145 -8.91 -4.46 -26.02
CA ASP A 145 -10.24 -4.42 -25.39
C ASP A 145 -11.10 -5.63 -25.82
N VAL A 146 -12.24 -5.80 -25.14
CA VAL A 146 -13.21 -6.86 -25.39
C VAL A 146 -13.69 -6.85 -26.85
N GLY A 147 -14.11 -8.01 -27.35
CA GLY A 147 -14.55 -8.14 -28.75
C GLY A 147 -13.43 -8.08 -29.79
N GLY A 148 -12.16 -7.98 -29.37
CA GLY A 148 -11.01 -7.88 -30.28
C GLY A 148 -10.69 -6.43 -30.69
N GLU A 149 -11.22 -5.47 -29.96
CA GLU A 149 -11.02 -4.03 -30.18
C GLU A 149 -9.74 -3.54 -29.49
N CYS A 150 -9.45 -2.24 -29.68
CA CYS A 150 -8.38 -1.52 -29.02
C CYS A 150 -8.98 -0.30 -28.30
N THR A 151 -8.41 0.07 -27.17
CA THR A 151 -8.75 1.30 -26.46
C THR A 151 -7.51 2.14 -26.23
N ASP A 152 -7.66 3.46 -26.23
CA ASP A 152 -6.65 4.45 -25.82
C ASP A 152 -7.05 5.18 -24.53
N GLU A 153 -8.12 4.69 -23.88
CA GLU A 153 -8.80 5.36 -22.76
C GLU A 153 -8.71 4.56 -21.45
N HIS A 154 -7.93 3.46 -21.40
CA HIS A 154 -7.80 2.69 -20.15
C HIS A 154 -7.12 3.56 -19.07
N SER A 155 -7.74 3.62 -17.89
CA SER A 155 -7.44 4.62 -16.86
C SER A 155 -7.36 4.03 -15.45
N GLY A 156 -7.04 4.88 -14.47
CA GLY A 156 -7.01 4.53 -13.04
C GLY A 156 -5.69 3.87 -12.63
N THR A 157 -5.51 3.66 -11.32
CA THR A 157 -4.42 2.82 -10.79
C THR A 157 -4.51 1.38 -11.30
N SER A 158 -5.72 1.00 -11.76
CA SER A 158 -6.01 -0.23 -12.49
C SER A 158 -5.22 -0.41 -13.79
N ALA A 159 -4.89 0.68 -14.49
CA ALA A 159 -4.07 0.62 -15.71
C ALA A 159 -2.56 0.73 -15.41
N ALA A 160 -2.19 1.33 -14.27
CA ALA A 160 -0.81 1.38 -13.79
C ALA A 160 -0.30 -0.02 -13.40
N THR A 161 -1.05 -0.75 -12.57
CA THR A 161 -0.64 -2.03 -11.99
C THR A 161 -0.19 -3.09 -13.02
N PRO A 162 -0.90 -3.30 -14.15
CA PRO A 162 -0.46 -4.22 -15.20
C PRO A 162 0.85 -3.78 -15.89
N LEU A 163 1.15 -2.48 -15.94
CA LEU A 163 2.44 -2.01 -16.47
C LEU A 163 3.58 -2.43 -15.55
N ALA A 164 3.40 -2.27 -14.24
CA ALA A 164 4.36 -2.76 -13.26
C ALA A 164 4.57 -4.29 -13.36
N ALA A 165 3.49 -5.06 -13.50
CA ALA A 165 3.58 -6.52 -13.72
C ALA A 165 4.37 -6.86 -15.00
N GLY A 166 4.19 -6.09 -16.07
CA GLY A 166 4.97 -6.20 -17.30
C GLY A 166 6.46 -5.91 -17.09
N ILE A 167 6.80 -4.87 -16.32
CA ILE A 167 8.20 -4.54 -15.99
C ILE A 167 8.84 -5.66 -15.18
N ILE A 168 8.16 -6.15 -14.14
CA ILE A 168 8.66 -7.25 -13.30
C ILE A 168 8.82 -8.53 -14.12
N SER A 169 7.95 -8.79 -15.10
CA SER A 169 8.12 -9.90 -16.03
C SER A 169 9.43 -9.82 -16.83
N LEU A 170 9.85 -8.62 -17.24
CA LEU A 170 11.15 -8.41 -17.90
C LEU A 170 12.30 -8.70 -16.93
N VAL A 171 12.19 -8.24 -15.69
CA VAL A 171 13.19 -8.45 -14.63
C VAL A 171 13.36 -9.94 -14.33
N LEU A 172 12.26 -10.68 -14.13
CA LEU A 172 12.28 -12.13 -13.91
C LEU A 172 12.76 -12.91 -15.13
N SER A 173 12.54 -12.40 -16.35
CA SER A 173 13.13 -13.00 -17.55
C SER A 173 14.65 -12.88 -17.60
N ALA A 174 15.20 -11.81 -17.01
CA ALA A 174 16.63 -11.55 -16.94
C ALA A 174 17.30 -12.34 -15.80
N ASN A 175 16.61 -12.46 -14.66
CA ASN A 175 17.06 -13.27 -13.55
C ASN A 175 15.86 -14.00 -12.89
N PRO A 176 15.62 -15.27 -13.25
CA PRO A 176 14.48 -16.02 -12.71
C PRO A 176 14.67 -16.44 -11.24
N LEU A 177 15.86 -16.26 -10.66
CA LEU A 177 16.18 -16.65 -9.28
C LEU A 177 15.87 -15.55 -8.25
N LEU A 178 15.38 -14.39 -8.69
CA LEU A 178 14.96 -13.32 -7.78
C LEU A 178 13.75 -13.77 -6.96
N THR A 179 13.83 -13.57 -5.66
CA THR A 179 12.70 -13.77 -4.74
C THR A 179 11.71 -12.61 -4.82
N TRP A 180 10.50 -12.79 -4.29
CA TRP A 180 9.52 -11.71 -4.17
C TRP A 180 10.05 -10.48 -3.40
N ARG A 181 10.89 -10.70 -2.38
CA ARG A 181 11.59 -9.65 -1.64
C ARG A 181 12.70 -8.99 -2.47
N ASP A 182 13.47 -9.76 -3.24
CA ASP A 182 14.48 -9.19 -4.12
C ASP A 182 13.86 -8.21 -5.13
N ILE A 183 12.63 -8.48 -5.61
CA ILE A 183 11.89 -7.54 -6.45
C ILE A 183 11.53 -6.25 -5.71
N GLN A 184 11.08 -6.33 -4.45
CA GLN A 184 10.82 -5.14 -3.62
C GLN A 184 12.09 -4.28 -3.48
N HIS A 185 13.22 -4.90 -3.13
CA HIS A 185 14.50 -4.18 -2.99
C HIS A 185 14.98 -3.57 -4.32
N LEU A 186 14.83 -4.29 -5.43
CA LEU A 186 15.15 -3.75 -6.75
C LEU A 186 14.31 -2.51 -7.07
N ILE A 187 13.04 -2.46 -6.67
CA ILE A 187 12.20 -1.26 -6.82
C ILE A 187 12.80 -0.10 -6.01
N VAL A 188 13.08 -0.31 -4.72
CA VAL A 188 13.66 0.71 -3.82
C VAL A 188 14.97 1.28 -4.36
N GLU A 189 15.84 0.43 -4.90
CA GLU A 189 17.18 0.82 -5.37
C GLU A 189 17.19 1.47 -6.75
N THR A 190 16.13 1.30 -7.56
CA THR A 190 16.16 1.68 -8.98
C THR A 190 15.00 2.55 -9.45
N ALA A 191 13.98 2.76 -8.62
CA ALA A 191 12.89 3.68 -8.91
C ALA A 191 13.43 5.09 -9.18
N THR A 192 12.78 5.80 -10.10
CA THR A 192 13.18 7.13 -10.52
C THR A 192 12.25 8.15 -9.86
N LYS A 193 12.83 9.13 -9.16
CA LYS A 193 12.06 10.27 -8.64
C LYS A 193 11.32 10.96 -9.78
N VAL A 194 10.06 11.31 -9.51
CA VAL A 194 9.15 12.00 -10.43
C VAL A 194 8.59 13.23 -9.75
N ASN A 195 8.14 14.22 -10.54
CA ASN A 195 7.68 15.51 -10.03
C ASN A 195 8.70 16.11 -9.04
N GLU A 196 9.86 16.53 -9.56
CA GLU A 196 11.06 16.86 -8.77
C GLU A 196 10.82 17.89 -7.65
N ASP A 197 9.86 18.78 -7.84
CA ASP A 197 9.53 19.88 -6.92
C ASP A 197 8.38 19.53 -5.94
N ASP A 198 7.80 18.34 -6.01
CA ASP A 198 6.72 17.92 -5.10
C ASP A 198 7.25 17.80 -3.65
N LEU A 199 6.56 18.47 -2.73
CA LEU A 199 6.96 18.58 -1.32
C LEU A 199 6.73 17.29 -0.51
N SER A 200 6.08 16.29 -1.09
CA SER A 200 5.88 14.98 -0.46
C SER A 200 7.15 14.13 -0.39
N TRP A 201 8.17 14.45 -1.20
CA TRP A 201 9.44 13.74 -1.20
C TRP A 201 10.24 14.01 0.07
N SER A 202 10.67 12.93 0.72
CA SER A 202 11.52 12.99 1.90
C SER A 202 12.62 11.94 1.83
N LEU A 203 13.78 12.23 2.43
CA LEU A 203 14.86 11.25 2.57
C LEU A 203 14.63 10.43 3.84
N ASN A 204 14.52 9.11 3.70
CA ASN A 204 14.36 8.22 4.86
C ASN A 204 15.72 7.92 5.54
N GLY A 205 15.68 7.20 6.66
CA GLY A 205 16.88 6.85 7.43
C GLY A 205 17.88 5.98 6.67
N ALA A 206 17.43 5.24 5.66
CA ALA A 206 18.27 4.44 4.77
C ALA A 206 18.79 5.23 3.56
N SER A 207 18.61 6.55 3.52
CA SER A 207 19.04 7.44 2.43
C SER A 207 18.33 7.18 1.09
N HIS A 208 17.12 6.63 1.11
CA HIS A 208 16.25 6.56 -0.06
C HIS A 208 15.23 7.70 -0.05
N LEU A 209 14.94 8.26 -1.22
CA LEU A 209 13.85 9.20 -1.42
C LEU A 209 12.53 8.43 -1.45
N VAL A 210 11.56 8.89 -0.66
CA VAL A 210 10.24 8.26 -0.56
C VAL A 210 9.16 9.33 -0.44
N SER A 211 8.00 9.06 -1.03
CA SER A 211 6.80 9.88 -0.98
C SER A 211 5.58 8.98 -0.76
N HIS A 212 4.60 9.44 0.01
CA HIS A 212 3.32 8.72 0.15
C HIS A 212 2.47 8.80 -1.13
N LYS A 213 2.79 9.73 -2.04
CA LYS A 213 2.12 9.90 -3.35
C LYS A 213 2.74 9.03 -4.45
N TYR A 214 4.03 8.73 -4.34
CA TYR A 214 4.81 8.13 -5.42
C TYR A 214 5.58 6.87 -5.01
N GLY A 215 5.48 6.43 -3.75
CA GLY A 215 6.35 5.42 -3.16
C GLY A 215 7.83 5.83 -3.26
N PHE A 216 8.67 4.90 -3.71
CA PHE A 216 10.07 5.18 -4.06
C PHE A 216 10.23 5.83 -5.44
N GLY A 217 9.16 5.95 -6.22
CA GLY A 217 9.11 6.63 -7.51
C GLY A 217 8.64 5.75 -8.66
N LEU A 218 8.88 6.25 -9.88
CA LEU A 218 8.49 5.59 -11.12
C LEU A 218 9.36 4.35 -11.38
N LEU A 219 8.72 3.21 -11.67
CA LEU A 219 9.45 2.00 -12.03
C LEU A 219 10.30 2.22 -13.29
N ASN A 220 11.59 1.92 -13.18
CA ASN A 220 12.54 2.05 -14.27
C ASN A 220 12.96 0.67 -14.79
N ALA A 221 12.27 0.16 -15.81
CA ALA A 221 12.50 -1.17 -16.34
C ALA A 221 13.96 -1.45 -16.71
N GLY A 222 14.63 -0.47 -17.33
CA GLY A 222 16.03 -0.60 -17.72
C GLY A 222 16.97 -0.69 -16.52
N ALA A 223 16.74 0.11 -15.48
CA ALA A 223 17.52 0.08 -14.25
C ALA A 223 17.27 -1.21 -13.46
N MET A 224 16.01 -1.61 -13.29
CA MET A 224 15.63 -2.86 -12.61
C MET A 224 16.24 -4.09 -13.29
N VAL A 225 16.18 -4.21 -14.62
CA VAL A 225 16.78 -5.33 -15.35
C VAL A 225 18.30 -5.35 -15.19
N ARG A 226 18.97 -4.19 -15.30
CA ARG A 226 20.43 -4.10 -15.14
C ARG A 226 20.88 -4.48 -13.73
N ALA A 227 20.18 -4.01 -12.70
CA ALA A 227 20.47 -4.37 -11.32
C ALA A 227 20.16 -5.85 -11.05
N GLY A 228 19.01 -6.34 -11.53
CA GLY A 228 18.56 -7.73 -11.37
C GLY A 228 19.53 -8.78 -11.93
N LEU A 229 20.25 -8.46 -13.01
CA LEU A 229 21.25 -9.36 -13.61
C LEU A 229 22.44 -9.68 -12.68
N LEU A 230 22.77 -8.77 -11.76
CA LEU A 230 23.90 -8.89 -10.84
C LEU A 230 23.45 -8.92 -9.37
N TRP A 231 22.15 -9.06 -9.14
CA TRP A 231 21.56 -8.97 -7.82
C TRP A 231 21.95 -10.18 -6.96
N ASN A 232 22.41 -9.90 -5.74
CA ASN A 232 22.62 -10.91 -4.72
C ASN A 232 21.37 -10.95 -3.84
N SER A 233 20.79 -12.14 -3.71
CA SER A 233 19.54 -12.28 -2.96
C SER A 233 19.68 -11.82 -1.50
N VAL A 234 18.65 -11.15 -0.98
CA VAL A 234 18.62 -10.59 0.38
C VAL A 234 18.45 -11.65 1.49
N GLY A 235 18.43 -12.94 1.14
CA GLY A 235 18.42 -14.05 2.10
C GLY A 235 17.03 -14.37 2.65
N SER A 236 16.94 -15.03 3.81
CA SER A 236 15.67 -15.35 4.45
C SER A 236 15.00 -14.11 5.05
N LEU A 237 13.67 -14.11 5.11
CA LEU A 237 12.92 -13.12 5.86
C LEU A 237 12.97 -13.50 7.33
N GLU A 238 13.36 -12.56 8.19
CA GLU A 238 13.25 -12.67 9.65
C GLU A 238 12.16 -11.71 10.13
N VAL A 239 11.29 -12.17 11.03
CA VAL A 239 10.18 -11.37 11.57
C VAL A 239 10.36 -11.21 13.07
N SER A 240 10.43 -9.96 13.52
CA SER A 240 10.44 -9.62 14.95
C SER A 240 9.16 -8.88 15.32
N THR A 241 8.47 -9.36 16.34
CA THR A 241 7.27 -8.71 16.89
C THR A 241 7.61 -8.04 18.21
N VAL A 242 7.20 -6.79 18.35
CA VAL A 242 7.35 -6.01 19.59
C VAL A 242 5.97 -5.78 20.15
N ASN A 243 5.73 -6.28 21.35
CA ASN A 243 4.50 -6.02 22.08
C ASN A 243 4.80 -4.93 23.11
N GLY A 244 4.05 -3.83 23.08
CA GLY A 244 4.24 -2.71 23.99
C GLY A 244 3.11 -1.70 23.87
N GLY A 245 2.73 -1.09 24.98
CA GLY A 245 1.73 -0.02 25.05
C GLY A 245 0.79 -0.19 26.26
N PRO A 246 0.34 0.89 26.91
CA PRO A 246 -0.76 0.82 27.87
C PRO A 246 -2.03 0.35 27.15
N GLN A 247 -2.82 -0.52 27.78
CA GLN A 247 -4.23 -0.70 27.37
C GLN A 247 -4.92 0.68 27.51
N MET A 248 -5.24 1.32 26.39
CA MET A 248 -5.97 2.58 26.39
C MET A 248 -7.37 2.35 26.93
N SER A 249 -7.70 2.95 28.08
CA SER A 249 -9.07 2.96 28.59
C SER A 249 -9.91 4.12 28.06
N SER A 250 -9.31 5.13 27.41
CA SER A 250 -10.05 6.22 26.72
C SER A 250 -9.07 7.21 26.07
N ILE A 251 -9.23 7.50 24.77
CA ILE A 251 -8.71 8.73 24.16
C ILE A 251 -9.63 9.87 24.62
N ASP A 252 -9.07 10.95 25.15
CA ASP A 252 -9.87 12.15 25.47
C ASP A 252 -10.19 12.90 24.17
N PRO A 253 -11.44 12.95 23.69
CA PRO A 253 -11.80 13.60 22.43
C PRO A 253 -11.54 15.13 22.44
N GLN A 254 -11.34 15.73 23.62
CA GLN A 254 -11.11 17.16 23.80
C GLN A 254 -9.64 17.55 23.94
N ALA A 255 -8.75 16.58 24.18
CA ALA A 255 -7.32 16.84 24.28
C ALA A 255 -6.70 16.75 22.88
N GLY A 256 -6.45 17.90 22.25
CA GLY A 256 -5.92 18.06 20.87
C GLY A 256 -4.85 17.05 20.44
N ARG A 257 -3.56 17.43 20.44
CA ARG A 257 -2.47 16.49 20.08
C ARG A 257 -2.13 15.61 21.28
N GLN A 258 -2.43 14.32 21.19
CA GLN A 258 -1.98 13.32 22.18
C GLN A 258 -0.79 12.54 21.61
N ILE A 259 0.27 12.40 22.41
CA ILE A 259 1.46 11.61 22.09
C ILE A 259 1.35 10.30 22.86
N LEU A 260 1.26 9.18 22.15
CA LEU A 260 1.26 7.84 22.73
C LEU A 260 2.67 7.27 22.71
N GLU A 261 3.35 7.25 23.86
CA GLU A 261 4.62 6.53 24.00
C GLU A 261 4.35 5.04 24.28
N ILE A 262 4.73 4.18 23.32
CA ILE A 262 4.78 2.73 23.56
C ILE A 262 6.05 2.41 24.35
N ALA A 263 5.92 2.32 25.68
CA ALA A 263 6.97 1.78 26.53
C ALA A 263 6.96 0.23 26.48
N ASP A 264 8.15 -0.35 26.33
CA ASP A 264 8.47 -1.79 26.37
C ASP A 264 7.75 -2.49 27.54
N SER A 265 6.58 -3.10 27.29
CA SER A 265 5.71 -3.65 28.33
C SER A 265 5.85 -5.17 28.40
N LYS A 266 6.32 -5.63 29.57
CA LYS A 266 6.74 -7.02 29.85
C LYS A 266 5.66 -8.10 29.80
N ASN A 267 4.42 -7.81 29.41
CA ASN A 267 3.33 -8.80 29.46
C ASN A 267 2.29 -8.55 28.34
N ALA A 268 2.23 -9.43 27.35
CA ALA A 268 1.03 -9.65 26.52
C ALA A 268 1.09 -11.02 25.84
N GLU A 269 -0.03 -11.76 25.88
CA GLU A 269 -0.24 -13.05 25.23
C GLU A 269 -0.30 -12.94 23.70
N LEU A 270 0.04 -14.04 23.03
CA LEU A 270 0.20 -14.21 21.58
C LEU A 270 -1.05 -13.89 20.74
N GLY A 271 -0.81 -13.19 19.62
CA GLY A 271 -1.62 -13.28 18.41
C GLY A 271 -1.11 -12.34 17.31
N LEU A 272 -0.43 -12.89 16.29
CA LEU A 272 -0.42 -12.26 14.96
C LEU A 272 -1.88 -12.21 14.49
N MET A 273 -2.52 -11.06 14.68
CA MET A 273 -3.91 -10.80 14.31
C MET A 273 -3.90 -9.59 13.38
N GLU A 274 -3.69 -9.83 12.09
CA GLU A 274 -4.20 -8.92 11.04
C GLU A 274 -5.73 -9.08 11.02
N TYR A 275 -6.40 -8.41 11.97
CA TYR A 275 -7.82 -8.08 11.90
C TYR A 275 -7.96 -6.61 12.27
N ALA A 276 -8.00 -5.73 11.27
CA ALA A 276 -8.67 -4.46 11.46
C ALA A 276 -10.18 -4.73 11.44
N ASN A 277 -10.74 -5.23 12.54
CA ASN A 277 -12.19 -5.23 12.72
C ASN A 277 -12.60 -3.85 13.22
N PHE A 278 -12.83 -2.91 12.30
CA PHE A 278 -13.63 -1.73 12.63
C PHE A 278 -15.10 -2.14 12.60
N ALA A 279 -15.68 -2.37 13.78
CA ALA A 279 -17.11 -2.56 13.88
C ALA A 279 -17.82 -1.25 13.50
N ARG A 280 -18.70 -1.30 12.50
CA ARG A 280 -19.68 -0.24 12.20
C ARG A 280 -20.46 0.01 13.49
N SER A 281 -20.22 1.12 14.19
CA SER A 281 -21.13 1.56 15.24
C SER A 281 -22.38 2.14 14.59
N ASP A 282 -23.54 1.70 15.08
CA ASP A 282 -24.90 2.03 14.69
C ASP A 282 -25.11 3.44 14.10
N GLU A 283 -26.02 3.50 13.11
CA GLU A 283 -26.57 4.65 12.35
C GLU A 283 -27.24 5.75 13.21
N SER A 284 -26.80 6.00 14.44
CA SER A 284 -27.51 6.90 15.37
C SER A 284 -26.67 7.98 16.04
N HIS A 285 -25.42 8.21 15.64
CA HIS A 285 -24.60 9.30 16.19
C HIS A 285 -24.34 10.36 15.11
N GLY A 286 -24.53 11.62 15.51
CA GLY A 286 -24.70 12.77 14.61
C GLY A 286 -23.57 12.99 13.62
N GLU A 287 -23.89 13.74 12.55
CA GLU A 287 -22.98 14.16 11.49
C GLU A 287 -21.55 14.39 12.00
N CYS A 288 -20.63 13.45 11.71
CA CYS A 288 -19.21 13.75 11.76
C CYS A 288 -19.02 14.98 10.85
N CYS A 289 -18.31 16.00 11.35
CA CYS A 289 -18.24 17.32 10.71
C CYS A 289 -17.45 17.26 9.38
N ILE A 290 -18.08 16.76 8.32
CA ILE A 290 -17.59 16.84 6.95
C ILE A 290 -17.95 18.23 6.43
N ASP A 291 -17.37 19.29 6.99
CA ASP A 291 -17.49 20.63 6.41
C ASP A 291 -16.13 21.15 5.96
N ARG A 292 -15.94 20.99 4.64
CA ARG A 292 -15.08 21.74 3.72
C ARG A 292 -14.47 23.00 4.35
N LEU A 293 -13.16 22.98 4.59
CA LEU A 293 -12.36 24.21 4.67
C LEU A 293 -12.16 24.77 3.25
N SER A 294 -13.24 25.29 2.64
CA SER A 294 -13.06 26.36 1.65
C SER A 294 -12.64 27.61 2.42
N ILE A 295 -11.55 28.23 1.99
CA ILE A 295 -11.04 29.50 2.52
C ILE A 295 -12.18 30.52 2.49
N ILE A 296 -12.77 30.83 3.64
CA ILE A 296 -13.62 31.99 3.84
C ILE A 296 -12.99 32.81 4.96
N GLU A 297 -12.50 33.98 4.57
CA GLU A 297 -12.04 35.03 5.48
C GLU A 297 -13.12 35.33 6.53
N ASN A 298 -12.71 35.31 7.80
CA ASN A 298 -13.29 36.05 8.92
C ASN A 298 -14.83 36.13 8.98
N THR A 299 -15.46 35.13 9.58
CA THR A 299 -16.42 35.34 10.69
C THR A 299 -16.67 34.02 11.40
N LEU A 300 -16.26 33.95 12.67
CA LEU A 300 -16.73 32.96 13.64
C LEU A 300 -18.22 33.18 13.87
N ASP A 301 -19.07 32.25 13.42
CA ASP A 301 -20.32 31.97 14.14
C ASP A 301 -20.95 30.63 13.73
N SER A 302 -21.48 29.97 14.75
CA SER A 302 -22.30 28.74 14.79
C SER A 302 -21.61 27.37 14.71
N VAL A 303 -21.57 26.71 15.88
CA VAL A 303 -21.27 25.30 16.18
C VAL A 303 -19.84 24.85 15.87
N ALA A 304 -18.89 25.28 16.72
CA ALA A 304 -17.53 24.79 16.71
C ALA A 304 -17.48 23.28 17.02
N CYS A 305 -17.21 22.47 15.99
CA CYS A 305 -16.86 21.06 16.13
C CYS A 305 -15.61 20.96 17.01
N LEU A 306 -15.76 20.42 18.22
CA LEU A 306 -14.78 20.47 19.31
C LEU A 306 -13.91 19.20 19.41
N TYR A 307 -13.89 18.36 18.37
CA TYR A 307 -13.17 17.09 18.36
C TYR A 307 -11.72 17.28 17.84
N ALA A 308 -10.77 16.64 18.51
CA ALA A 308 -9.35 16.74 18.20
C ALA A 308 -9.04 16.29 16.76
N LYS A 309 -8.53 17.21 15.93
CA LYS A 309 -8.21 17.02 14.50
C LYS A 309 -6.95 16.18 14.20
N SER A 310 -6.32 15.53 15.19
CA SER A 310 -5.08 14.76 14.99
C SER A 310 -4.71 13.91 16.22
N LEU A 311 -4.52 12.60 16.06
CA LEU A 311 -3.99 11.71 17.10
C LEU A 311 -2.58 11.22 16.74
N THR A 312 -1.55 11.99 17.09
CA THR A 312 -0.17 11.60 16.76
C THR A 312 0.34 10.43 17.64
N VAL A 313 0.28 9.20 17.14
CA VAL A 313 0.83 8.01 17.80
C VAL A 313 2.36 7.92 17.65
N LEU A 314 3.13 8.58 18.52
CA LEU A 314 4.60 8.52 18.47
C LEU A 314 5.16 7.19 19.03
N ILE A 315 5.38 6.21 18.15
CA ILE A 315 6.09 4.98 18.52
C ILE A 315 7.60 5.26 18.60
N VAL A 316 8.11 5.56 19.80
CA VAL A 316 9.56 5.66 20.05
C VAL A 316 10.09 4.31 20.51
N THR A 317 10.75 3.55 19.64
CA THR A 317 11.59 2.43 20.08
C THR A 317 12.96 2.98 20.47
N ALA A 318 13.22 3.09 21.78
CA ALA A 318 14.44 3.69 22.34
C ALA A 318 15.74 2.91 22.01
N SER A 319 15.60 1.70 21.48
CA SER A 319 16.64 0.81 20.97
C SER A 319 15.95 -0.28 20.17
N ALA A 320 16.67 -0.95 19.26
CA ALA A 320 16.24 -2.26 18.78
C ALA A 320 15.83 -3.08 20.02
N PRO A 321 14.58 -3.55 20.13
CA PRO A 321 14.14 -4.33 21.28
C PRO A 321 15.20 -5.36 21.60
N GLN A 322 15.53 -5.60 22.87
CA GLN A 322 16.53 -6.62 23.22
C GLN A 322 16.19 -8.03 22.70
N ASN A 323 15.00 -8.20 22.11
CA ASN A 323 14.48 -9.38 21.42
C ASN A 323 14.42 -9.30 19.89
N THR A 324 14.98 -8.31 19.19
CA THR A 324 15.15 -8.34 17.72
C THR A 324 16.33 -9.24 17.33
N ILE A 325 16.32 -10.49 17.79
CA ILE A 325 17.35 -11.46 17.43
C ILE A 325 17.18 -11.78 15.94
N GLY A 326 18.18 -11.41 15.12
CA GLY A 326 18.26 -11.80 13.71
C GLY A 326 17.79 -10.78 12.67
N VAL A 327 17.30 -9.60 13.07
CA VAL A 327 16.96 -8.53 12.10
C VAL A 327 18.15 -7.59 11.93
N ASP A 328 18.91 -7.78 10.85
CA ASP A 328 20.09 -6.96 10.54
C ASP A 328 19.72 -5.64 9.82
N SER A 329 18.62 -5.63 9.06
CA SER A 329 18.08 -4.47 8.35
C SER A 329 16.56 -4.52 8.27
N ILE A 330 15.90 -3.36 8.41
CA ILE A 330 14.44 -3.24 8.32
C ILE A 330 14.02 -3.12 6.85
N GLU A 331 13.03 -3.91 6.45
CA GLU A 331 12.41 -3.85 5.11
C GLU A 331 11.01 -3.21 5.20
N THR A 332 10.13 -3.80 6.01
CA THR A 332 8.76 -3.34 6.21
C THR A 332 8.45 -3.25 7.70
N VAL A 333 7.62 -2.27 8.08
CA VAL A 333 7.11 -2.11 9.44
C VAL A 333 5.59 -2.12 9.38
N ALA A 334 4.97 -3.12 9.99
CA ALA A 334 3.53 -3.18 10.18
C ALA A 334 3.19 -2.81 11.63
N VAL A 335 2.17 -1.96 11.81
CA VAL A 335 1.69 -1.54 13.13
C VAL A 335 0.23 -1.92 13.26
N THR A 336 -0.07 -2.82 14.19
CA THR A 336 -1.45 -3.17 14.54
C THR A 336 -1.93 -2.25 15.65
N LEU A 337 -2.97 -1.47 15.37
CA LEU A 337 -3.59 -0.55 16.32
C LEU A 337 -5.01 -1.00 16.64
N THR A 338 -5.44 -0.79 17.89
CA THR A 338 -6.84 -0.91 18.29
C THR A 338 -7.23 0.39 18.95
N ILE A 339 -8.03 1.17 18.25
CA ILE A 339 -8.45 2.51 18.65
C ILE A 339 -9.98 2.55 18.61
N LEU A 340 -10.59 3.04 19.70
CA LEU A 340 -12.01 3.38 19.74
C LEU A 340 -12.12 4.89 19.60
N HIS A 341 -12.81 5.35 18.56
CA HIS A 341 -13.04 6.77 18.29
C HIS A 341 -14.42 6.99 17.69
N GLU A 342 -15.04 8.14 17.98
CA GLU A 342 -16.41 8.45 17.53
C GLU A 342 -16.46 8.77 16.03
N CYS A 343 -15.44 9.46 15.50
CA CYS A 343 -15.29 9.77 14.07
C CYS A 343 -13.90 9.34 13.58
N ARG A 344 -13.77 8.18 12.92
CA ARG A 344 -12.46 7.64 12.48
C ARG A 344 -11.72 8.61 11.56
N GLY A 345 -12.42 9.23 10.60
CA GLY A 345 -11.84 10.16 9.62
C GLY A 345 -11.26 11.45 10.20
N ASP A 346 -11.37 11.69 11.51
CA ASP A 346 -10.67 12.81 12.19
C ASP A 346 -9.28 12.39 12.74
N LEU A 347 -8.91 11.11 12.62
CA LEU A 347 -7.66 10.57 13.14
C LEU A 347 -6.53 10.65 12.12
N GLU A 348 -5.51 11.47 12.42
CA GLU A 348 -4.21 11.36 11.76
C GLU A 348 -3.27 10.49 12.60
N ILE A 349 -2.80 9.36 12.07
CA ILE A 349 -1.87 8.44 12.74
C ILE A 349 -0.49 8.55 12.09
N ILE A 350 0.55 8.86 12.87
CA ILE A 350 1.92 9.07 12.36
C ILE A 350 2.91 8.29 13.20
N ILE A 351 3.76 7.49 12.57
CA ILE A 351 4.92 6.86 13.22
C ILE A 351 6.23 7.54 12.82
N TYR A 352 7.19 7.52 13.75
CA TYR A 352 8.53 8.06 13.51
C TYR A 352 9.57 6.97 13.74
N SER A 353 10.51 6.83 12.81
CA SER A 353 11.66 5.95 13.02
C SER A 353 12.66 6.60 14.00
N PRO A 354 13.51 5.81 14.69
CA PRO A 354 14.61 6.35 15.50
C PRO A 354 15.59 7.22 14.69
N MET A 355 15.59 7.09 13.36
CA MET A 355 16.38 7.91 12.44
C MET A 355 15.66 9.18 11.98
N GLY A 356 14.47 9.48 12.53
CA GLY A 356 13.69 10.68 12.24
C GLY A 356 12.82 10.61 11.00
N SER A 357 12.68 9.44 10.36
CA SER A 357 11.76 9.27 9.22
C SER A 357 10.32 9.33 9.70
N ARG A 358 9.52 10.21 9.12
CA ARG A 358 8.07 10.35 9.39
C ARG A 358 7.28 9.49 8.40
N CYS A 359 6.35 8.68 8.91
CA CYS A 359 5.46 7.85 8.12
C CYS A 359 4.02 8.07 8.59
N VAL A 360 3.11 8.38 7.66
CA VAL A 360 1.69 8.61 7.92
C VAL A 360 0.96 7.31 7.64
N LEU A 361 0.32 6.75 8.66
CA LEU A 361 -0.43 5.50 8.56
C LEU A 361 -1.91 5.73 8.22
N GLU A 362 -2.47 6.86 8.63
CA GLU A 362 -3.85 7.29 8.32
C GLU A 362 -3.88 8.82 8.40
N SER A 363 -4.58 9.51 7.50
CA SER A 363 -4.67 10.98 7.47
C SER A 363 -6.06 11.50 7.12
#